data_AF-A0AA88WN98-F1
#
_entry.id   AF-A0AA88WN98-F1
#
_cell.length_a   1.000
_cell.length_b   1.000
_cell.length_c   1.000
_cell.angle_alpha   90.00
_cell.angle_beta   90.00
_cell.angle_gamma   90.00
#
_symmetry.space_group_name_H-M   'P 1'
#
loop_
_entity.id
_entity.type
_entity.pdbx_description
1 polymer ?
#
loop_
_entity_poly.entity_id
_entity_poly.type
_entity_poly.pdbx_seq_one_letter_code
_entity_poly.pdbx_strand_id
1 'polypeptide(L)'
;MTYNILFGARIHQKAVLITLKMADAHETDKNIEIWKIKKLIKALEAARGNGTSMISLIMPPRDQISRVTKMLGDEFGTASNIKSRVNRQSVLGAITSAQQRLKLYNKVPPNGLVLYTGTIVTDNGKEKKVTIDFEPFRPINASLYLCDNKFHTEALNELLESDDKFGFIVMDGNGTLFGTLSGNTREVLHKFSVDLPKKHGRGGQSALRFARLRMEKRNNYVRKTAELATQFYINPATSQPNVSGLILAGSADFKTELSQSDMFDPRLQAKILNVVDVSYGGENGFNQAIELSAEILSNVKFIQEKRLIGKYFEEISQDTGKYVFGVDDTLKALEMGAVETLIVWENLDITRYVLKNSVTGEEDKPSLLEWFAENYRKFGCTLEFVTNKSQEGSQFCRGFGGIGGILRYQLDIRSFDDLTDEEVYEDSD
;
A
#
# COMPACT_ATOMS: atom_id res chain seq x y z
N MET A 1 -30.96 28.87 -15.68
CA MET A 1 -29.85 28.07 -16.26
C MET A 1 -28.64 27.94 -15.34
N THR A 2 -28.43 28.81 -14.34
CA THR A 2 -27.30 28.74 -13.39
C THR A 2 -27.40 27.64 -12.33
N TYR A 3 -28.61 27.23 -11.93
CA TYR A 3 -28.79 26.16 -10.93
C TYR A 3 -28.39 24.75 -11.41
N ASN A 4 -28.59 24.42 -12.70
CA ASN A 4 -28.22 23.11 -13.24
C ASN A 4 -26.70 22.92 -13.37
N ILE A 5 -25.94 24.01 -13.56
CA ILE A 5 -24.47 23.96 -13.67
C ILE A 5 -23.84 23.71 -12.28
N LEU A 6 -24.34 24.37 -11.24
CA LEU A 6 -23.91 24.16 -9.86
C LEU A 6 -24.27 22.76 -9.33
N PHE A 7 -25.44 22.24 -9.70
CA PHE A 7 -25.83 20.87 -9.32
C PHE A 7 -24.98 19.81 -10.05
N GLY A 8 -24.71 20.02 -11.34
CA GLY A 8 -23.82 19.17 -12.14
C GLY A 8 -22.38 19.15 -11.62
N ALA A 9 -21.82 20.31 -11.26
CA ALA A 9 -20.47 20.40 -10.68
C ALA A 9 -20.36 19.70 -9.31
N ARG A 10 -21.41 19.79 -8.47
CA ARG A 10 -21.44 19.15 -7.15
C ARG A 10 -21.62 17.63 -7.23
N ILE A 11 -22.40 17.15 -8.20
CA ILE A 11 -22.50 15.71 -8.53
C ILE A 11 -21.16 15.21 -9.08
N HIS A 12 -20.51 15.99 -9.95
CA HIS A 12 -19.23 15.60 -10.52
C HIS A 12 -18.13 15.56 -9.45
N GLN A 13 -18.06 16.55 -8.56
CA GLN A 13 -17.16 16.55 -7.39
C GLN A 13 -17.44 15.39 -6.43
N LYS A 14 -18.71 15.09 -6.13
CA LYS A 14 -19.05 13.91 -5.30
C LYS A 14 -18.66 12.60 -5.98
N ALA A 15 -18.91 12.46 -7.28
CA ALA A 15 -18.50 11.28 -8.04
C ALA A 15 -16.97 11.13 -8.10
N VAL A 16 -16.23 12.23 -8.24
CA VAL A 16 -14.76 12.27 -8.16
C VAL A 16 -14.28 11.85 -6.76
N LEU A 17 -14.91 12.36 -5.70
CA LEU A 17 -14.56 12.01 -4.32
C LEU A 17 -14.83 10.52 -4.03
N ILE A 18 -15.95 9.99 -4.53
CA ILE A 18 -16.31 8.57 -4.38
C ILE A 18 -15.34 7.68 -5.16
N THR A 19 -14.96 8.05 -6.38
CA THR A 19 -13.98 7.29 -7.17
C THR A 19 -12.56 7.37 -6.61
N LEU A 20 -12.17 8.50 -6.02
CA LEU A 20 -10.90 8.63 -5.27
C LEU A 20 -10.91 7.74 -4.02
N LYS A 21 -12.00 7.73 -3.23
CA LYS A 21 -12.15 6.83 -2.07
C LYS A 21 -12.07 5.35 -2.45
N MET A 22 -12.64 4.95 -3.60
CA MET A 22 -12.56 3.57 -4.10
C MET A 22 -11.16 3.19 -4.60
N ALA A 23 -10.39 4.16 -5.13
CA ALA A 23 -9.01 3.93 -5.57
C ALA A 23 -8.05 3.80 -4.38
N ASP A 24 -8.20 4.67 -3.38
CA ASP A 24 -7.40 4.60 -2.15
C ASP A 24 -7.66 3.27 -1.43
N ALA A 25 -8.90 2.77 -1.38
CA ALA A 25 -9.23 1.46 -0.80
C ALA A 25 -8.48 0.27 -1.46
N HIS A 26 -8.20 0.34 -2.76
CA HIS A 26 -7.44 -0.71 -3.45
C HIS A 26 -5.92 -0.59 -3.18
N GLU A 27 -5.42 0.62 -2.89
CA GLU A 27 -4.03 0.87 -2.51
C GLU A 27 -3.78 0.44 -1.06
N THR A 28 -4.71 0.75 -0.14
CA THR A 28 -4.68 0.27 1.25
C THR A 28 -4.72 -1.24 1.33
N ASP A 29 -5.58 -1.88 0.53
CA ASP A 29 -5.66 -3.34 0.48
C ASP A 29 -4.35 -3.98 0.01
N LYS A 30 -3.66 -3.36 -0.96
CA LYS A 30 -2.32 -3.80 -1.39
C LYS A 30 -1.31 -3.66 -0.25
N ASN A 31 -1.36 -2.57 0.52
CA ASN A 31 -0.47 -2.36 1.66
C ASN A 31 -0.68 -3.42 2.75
N ILE A 32 -1.92 -3.83 3.01
CA ILE A 32 -2.25 -4.92 3.93
C ILE A 32 -1.66 -6.25 3.43
N GLU A 33 -1.80 -6.57 2.15
CA GLU A 33 -1.22 -7.80 1.57
C GLU A 33 0.32 -7.78 1.61
N ILE A 34 0.94 -6.62 1.36
CA ILE A 34 2.38 -6.41 1.53
C ILE A 34 2.80 -6.65 2.99
N TRP A 35 2.03 -6.14 3.96
CA TRP A 35 2.28 -6.36 5.38
C TRP A 35 2.18 -7.84 5.76
N LYS A 36 1.15 -8.55 5.27
CA LYS A 36 1.00 -10.01 5.48
C LYS A 36 2.21 -10.77 4.96
N ILE A 37 2.70 -10.43 3.75
CA ILE A 37 3.89 -11.06 3.17
C ILE A 37 5.14 -10.72 3.96
N LYS A 38 5.35 -9.48 4.40
CA LYS A 38 6.48 -9.11 5.27
C LYS A 38 6.49 -9.92 6.56
N LYS A 39 5.33 -10.06 7.21
CA LYS A 39 5.18 -10.85 8.42
C LYS A 39 5.44 -12.34 8.16
N LEU A 40 4.96 -12.85 7.02
CA LEU A 40 5.20 -14.22 6.57
C LEU A 40 6.69 -14.49 6.34
N ILE A 41 7.40 -13.59 5.65
CA ILE A 41 8.84 -13.70 5.42
C ILE A 41 9.58 -13.75 6.76
N LYS A 42 9.24 -12.85 7.70
CA LYS A 42 9.83 -12.85 9.05
C LYS A 42 9.58 -14.18 9.77
N ALA A 43 8.39 -14.75 9.65
CA ALA A 43 8.06 -16.05 10.23
C ALA A 43 8.81 -17.22 9.56
N LEU A 44 8.94 -17.19 8.23
CA LEU A 44 9.67 -18.20 7.44
C LEU A 44 11.19 -18.16 7.70
N GLU A 45 11.77 -16.96 7.90
CA GLU A 45 13.19 -16.80 8.20
C GLU A 45 13.55 -17.19 9.65
N ALA A 46 12.62 -16.96 10.59
CA ALA A 46 12.77 -17.40 11.98
C ALA A 46 12.65 -18.93 12.09
N ALA A 47 11.84 -19.55 11.23
CA ALA A 47 11.64 -20.99 11.18
C ALA A 47 12.91 -21.70 10.65
N ARG A 48 13.56 -22.50 11.51
CA ARG A 48 14.69 -23.36 11.12
C ARG A 48 14.35 -24.84 11.34
N GLY A 49 14.72 -25.66 10.37
CA GLY A 49 14.57 -27.11 10.43
C GLY A 49 15.84 -27.81 10.92
N ASN A 50 15.68 -28.99 11.53
CA ASN A 50 16.79 -29.89 11.85
C ASN A 50 17.12 -30.74 10.61
N GLY A 51 18.00 -30.23 9.74
CA GLY A 51 18.43 -30.91 8.50
C GLY A 51 17.76 -30.37 7.24
N THR A 52 17.86 -31.09 6.12
CA THR A 52 17.37 -30.67 4.80
C THR A 52 15.89 -31.02 4.63
N SER A 53 15.00 -30.40 5.40
CA SER A 53 13.57 -30.72 5.41
C SER A 53 12.67 -29.59 4.96
N MET A 54 13.23 -28.51 4.43
CA MET A 54 12.51 -27.28 4.09
C MET A 54 12.48 -27.12 2.58
N ILE A 55 11.30 -27.30 2.00
CA ILE A 55 11.06 -27.14 0.57
C ILE A 55 10.47 -25.76 0.32
N SER A 56 11.15 -25.01 -0.54
CA SER A 56 10.69 -23.74 -1.10
C SER A 56 10.39 -23.95 -2.58
N LEU A 57 9.10 -23.89 -2.96
CA LEU A 57 8.63 -24.07 -4.33
C LEU A 57 7.90 -22.81 -4.79
N ILE A 58 8.34 -22.25 -5.92
CA ILE A 58 7.75 -21.07 -6.54
C ILE A 58 7.48 -21.38 -8.00
N MET A 59 6.23 -21.18 -8.42
CA MET A 59 5.78 -21.41 -9.79
C MET A 59 5.37 -20.09 -10.44
N PRO A 60 5.95 -19.71 -11.58
CA PRO A 60 5.57 -18.51 -12.30
C PRO A 60 4.20 -18.66 -12.94
N PRO A 61 3.52 -17.54 -13.26
CA PRO A 61 2.24 -17.60 -13.94
C PRO A 61 2.43 -18.21 -15.33
N ARG A 62 1.46 -19.02 -15.76
CA ARG A 62 1.46 -19.81 -17.01
C ARG A 62 2.26 -21.12 -16.97
N ASP A 63 2.96 -21.43 -15.89
CA ASP A 63 3.55 -22.76 -15.73
C ASP A 63 2.48 -23.85 -15.54
N GLN A 64 2.84 -25.09 -15.82
CA GLN A 64 1.95 -26.25 -15.71
C GLN A 64 2.20 -27.01 -14.40
N ILE A 65 1.12 -27.23 -13.64
CA ILE A 65 1.16 -27.99 -12.38
C ILE A 65 1.67 -29.43 -12.60
N SER A 66 1.32 -30.04 -13.72
CA SER A 66 1.76 -31.39 -14.10
C SER A 66 3.30 -31.52 -14.19
N ARG A 67 3.97 -30.49 -14.74
CA ARG A 67 5.44 -30.43 -14.84
C ARG A 67 6.08 -30.49 -13.45
N VAL A 68 5.57 -29.68 -12.52
CA VAL A 68 6.08 -29.59 -11.16
C VAL A 68 5.74 -30.83 -10.34
N THR A 69 4.55 -31.40 -10.55
CA THR A 69 4.14 -32.65 -9.90
C THR A 69 5.04 -33.82 -10.32
N LYS A 70 5.40 -33.88 -11.61
CA LYS A 70 6.37 -34.87 -12.13
C LYS A 70 7.75 -34.68 -11.50
N MET A 71 8.26 -33.44 -11.47
CA MET A 71 9.54 -33.11 -10.83
C MET A 71 9.56 -33.52 -9.35
N LEU A 72 8.51 -33.23 -8.57
CA LEU A 72 8.41 -33.68 -7.18
C LEU A 72 8.38 -35.22 -7.06
N GLY A 73 7.84 -35.93 -8.06
CA GLY A 73 7.87 -37.39 -8.13
C GLY A 73 9.28 -37.94 -8.37
N ASP A 74 10.05 -37.31 -9.26
CA ASP A 74 11.44 -37.68 -9.54
C ASP A 74 12.34 -37.40 -8.31
N GLU A 75 12.12 -36.28 -7.63
CA GLU A 75 12.78 -35.90 -6.37
C GLU A 75 12.43 -36.86 -5.23
N PHE A 76 11.18 -37.34 -5.16
CA PHE A 76 10.78 -38.36 -4.18
C PHE A 76 11.54 -39.67 -4.39
N GLY A 77 11.72 -40.10 -5.65
CA GLY A 77 12.51 -41.28 -5.98
C GLY A 77 13.97 -41.14 -5.59
N THR A 78 14.56 -39.97 -5.85
CA THR A 78 15.95 -39.66 -5.50
C THR A 78 16.15 -39.59 -3.98
N ALA A 79 15.22 -38.96 -3.26
CA ALA A 79 15.25 -38.85 -1.80
C ALA A 79 15.16 -40.21 -1.09
N SER A 80 14.57 -41.23 -1.71
CA SER A 80 14.52 -42.60 -1.16
C SER A 80 15.92 -43.21 -0.95
N ASN A 81 16.91 -42.78 -1.74
CA ASN A 81 18.29 -43.24 -1.67
C ASN A 81 19.11 -42.59 -0.55
N ILE A 82 18.54 -41.65 0.22
CA ILE A 82 19.22 -41.02 1.35
C ILE A 82 19.52 -42.07 2.44
N LYS A 83 20.80 -42.17 2.81
CA LYS A 83 21.29 -43.16 3.80
C LYS A 83 20.79 -42.89 5.23
N SER A 84 20.67 -41.61 5.61
CA SER A 84 20.20 -41.23 6.95
C SER A 84 18.69 -41.47 7.07
N ARG A 85 18.29 -42.39 7.97
CA ARG A 85 16.88 -42.78 8.16
C ARG A 85 15.99 -41.59 8.52
N VAL A 86 16.45 -40.75 9.45
CA VAL A 86 15.70 -39.60 9.95
C VAL A 86 15.54 -38.54 8.85
N ASN A 87 16.64 -38.14 8.20
CA ASN A 87 16.59 -37.13 7.14
C ASN A 87 15.75 -37.60 5.95
N ARG A 88 15.87 -38.87 5.56
CA ARG A 88 15.05 -39.48 4.52
C ARG A 88 13.55 -39.36 4.83
N GLN A 89 13.15 -39.69 6.07
CA GLN A 89 11.75 -39.62 6.48
C GLN A 89 11.22 -38.18 6.44
N SER A 90 12.02 -37.21 6.87
CA SER A 90 11.65 -35.79 6.84
C SER A 90 11.48 -35.26 5.41
N VAL A 91 12.44 -35.55 4.51
CA VAL A 91 12.37 -35.15 3.09
C VAL A 91 11.17 -35.77 2.39
N LEU A 92 10.97 -37.08 2.52
CA LEU A 92 9.84 -37.77 1.90
C LEU A 92 8.50 -37.24 2.44
N GLY A 93 8.43 -36.94 3.74
CA GLY A 93 7.26 -36.33 4.37
C GLY A 93 6.95 -34.93 3.84
N ALA A 94 7.97 -34.09 3.65
CA ALA A 94 7.83 -32.75 3.08
C ALA A 94 7.36 -32.80 1.61
N ILE A 95 7.99 -33.63 0.77
CA ILE A 95 7.59 -33.80 -0.64
C ILE A 95 6.14 -34.32 -0.73
N THR A 96 5.77 -35.29 0.11
CA THR A 96 4.39 -35.81 0.13
C THR A 96 3.39 -34.72 0.49
N SER A 97 3.73 -33.86 1.46
CA SER A 97 2.88 -32.74 1.88
C SER A 97 2.76 -31.68 0.77
N ALA A 98 3.86 -31.39 0.06
CA ALA A 98 3.85 -30.49 -1.09
C ALA A 98 2.97 -31.02 -2.24
N GLN A 99 3.11 -32.31 -2.58
CA GLN A 99 2.29 -32.96 -3.60
C GLN A 99 0.80 -32.97 -3.23
N GLN A 100 0.48 -33.22 -1.96
CA GLN A 100 -0.91 -33.20 -1.48
C GLN A 100 -1.55 -31.81 -1.63
N ARG A 101 -0.82 -30.73 -1.29
CA ARG A 101 -1.31 -29.36 -1.50
C ARG A 101 -1.42 -29.00 -2.96
N LEU A 102 -0.42 -29.37 -3.77
CA LEU A 102 -0.40 -29.05 -5.18
C LEU A 102 -1.61 -29.66 -5.93
N LYS A 103 -2.12 -30.83 -5.48
CA LYS A 103 -3.34 -31.46 -6.00
C LYS A 103 -4.63 -30.66 -5.78
N LEU A 104 -4.66 -29.75 -4.81
CA LEU A 104 -5.81 -28.87 -4.59
C LEU A 104 -5.96 -27.83 -5.70
N TYR A 105 -4.88 -27.54 -6.43
CA TYR A 105 -4.85 -26.58 -7.52
C TYR A 105 -4.99 -27.29 -8.88
N ASN A 106 -6.03 -26.93 -9.63
CA ASN A 106 -6.21 -27.43 -11.00
C ASN A 106 -5.31 -26.72 -12.01
N LYS A 107 -5.00 -25.44 -11.78
CA LYS A 107 -4.16 -24.59 -12.63
C LYS A 107 -3.40 -23.58 -11.77
N VAL A 108 -2.20 -23.19 -12.21
CA VAL A 108 -1.44 -22.12 -11.54
C VAL A 108 -2.26 -20.81 -11.61
N PRO A 109 -2.48 -20.12 -10.47
CA PRO A 109 -3.16 -18.83 -10.43
C PRO A 109 -2.48 -17.77 -11.32
N PRO A 110 -3.19 -16.67 -11.67
CA PRO A 110 -2.68 -15.68 -12.61
C PRO A 110 -1.43 -14.94 -12.14
N ASN A 111 -1.19 -14.83 -10.83
CA ASN A 111 0.03 -14.22 -10.28
C ASN A 111 1.13 -15.24 -9.93
N GLY A 112 0.91 -16.53 -10.19
CA GLY A 112 1.81 -17.61 -9.79
C GLY A 112 1.37 -18.29 -8.49
N LEU A 113 2.17 -19.24 -8.01
CA LEU A 113 1.91 -19.96 -6.76
C LEU A 113 3.20 -20.09 -5.96
N VAL A 114 3.12 -19.78 -4.67
CA VAL A 114 4.21 -19.97 -3.72
C VAL A 114 3.80 -21.05 -2.72
N LEU A 115 4.68 -22.03 -2.53
CA LEU A 115 4.47 -23.15 -1.62
C LEU A 115 5.72 -23.35 -0.76
N TYR A 116 5.54 -23.20 0.56
CA TYR A 116 6.54 -23.54 1.57
C TYR A 116 6.07 -24.75 2.35
N THR A 117 6.88 -25.80 2.39
CA THR A 117 6.58 -27.01 3.18
C THR A 117 7.80 -27.46 3.95
N GLY A 118 7.61 -27.84 5.21
CA GLY A 118 8.70 -28.39 6.00
C GLY A 118 8.31 -28.72 7.44
N THR A 119 9.22 -29.39 8.12
CA THR A 119 9.13 -29.68 9.56
C THR A 119 9.98 -28.69 10.33
N ILE A 120 9.33 -27.87 11.16
CA ILE A 120 10.01 -26.89 12.02
C ILE A 120 9.94 -27.35 13.47
N VAL A 121 10.96 -27.02 14.26
CA VAL A 121 10.94 -27.24 15.70
C VAL A 121 10.36 -25.98 16.34
N THR A 122 9.27 -26.13 17.09
CA THR A 122 8.67 -25.03 17.88
C THR A 122 9.43 -24.83 19.19
N ASP A 123 9.27 -23.67 19.84
CA ASP A 123 9.93 -23.33 21.11
C ASP A 123 9.66 -24.36 22.23
N ASN A 124 8.56 -25.10 22.13
CA ASN A 124 8.20 -26.20 23.02
C ASN A 124 8.95 -27.51 22.75
N GLY A 125 9.93 -27.51 21.84
CA GLY A 125 10.71 -28.69 21.43
C GLY A 125 9.89 -29.70 20.61
N LYS A 126 8.64 -29.40 20.25
CA LYS A 126 7.78 -30.26 19.43
C LYS A 126 7.98 -29.96 17.94
N GLU A 127 8.05 -31.01 17.14
CA GLU A 127 8.05 -30.93 15.68
C GLU A 127 6.67 -30.53 15.16
N LYS A 128 6.59 -29.45 14.41
CA LYS A 128 5.37 -28.99 13.73
C LYS A 128 5.60 -29.03 12.23
N LYS A 129 4.71 -29.72 11.51
CA LYS A 129 4.65 -29.66 10.04
C LYS A 129 4.00 -28.34 9.65
N VAL A 130 4.71 -27.53 8.87
CA VAL A 130 4.23 -26.26 8.34
C VAL A 130 4.10 -26.40 6.84
N THR A 131 2.93 -26.01 6.34
CA THR A 131 2.58 -26.05 4.93
C THR A 131 1.80 -24.78 4.64
N ILE A 132 2.40 -23.91 3.85
CA ILE A 132 1.86 -22.60 3.51
C ILE A 132 1.81 -22.50 2.00
N ASP A 133 0.61 -22.30 1.47
CA ASP A 133 0.31 -22.10 0.06
C ASP A 133 -0.47 -20.80 -0.11
N PHE A 134 -0.02 -19.93 -1.01
CA PHE A 134 -0.72 -18.69 -1.33
C PHE A 134 -0.37 -18.18 -2.73
N GLU A 135 -1.27 -17.36 -3.28
CA GLU A 135 -1.03 -16.59 -4.50
C GLU A 135 -0.44 -15.21 -4.13
N PRO A 136 0.71 -14.82 -4.70
CA PRO A 136 1.29 -13.50 -4.44
C PRO A 136 0.47 -12.36 -5.07
N PHE A 137 0.59 -11.15 -4.54
CA PHE A 137 -0.11 -9.96 -5.03
C PHE A 137 0.41 -9.42 -6.38
N ARG A 138 1.60 -9.87 -6.80
CA ARG A 138 2.24 -9.53 -8.08
C ARG A 138 2.72 -10.80 -8.77
N PRO A 139 2.68 -10.87 -10.10
CA PRO A 139 3.15 -12.01 -10.86
C PRO A 139 4.66 -12.21 -10.67
N ILE A 140 5.05 -13.42 -10.25
CA ILE A 140 6.46 -13.80 -10.07
C ILE A 140 6.98 -14.43 -11.37
N ASN A 141 8.05 -13.90 -11.96
CA ASN A 141 8.69 -14.52 -13.13
C ASN A 141 9.72 -15.61 -12.78
N ALA A 142 10.07 -15.76 -11.50
CA ALA A 142 11.00 -16.77 -11.02
C ALA A 142 10.33 -18.15 -10.89
N SER A 143 11.06 -19.19 -11.30
CA SER A 143 10.76 -20.59 -10.97
C SER A 143 11.84 -21.08 -10.02
N LEU A 144 11.48 -21.47 -8.81
CA LEU A 144 12.41 -21.92 -7.77
C LEU A 144 11.94 -23.25 -7.19
N TYR A 145 12.84 -24.21 -7.07
CA TYR A 145 12.67 -25.40 -6.24
C TYR A 145 13.97 -25.65 -5.49
N LEU A 146 13.94 -25.50 -4.17
CA LEU A 146 15.08 -25.76 -3.30
C LEU A 146 14.64 -26.53 -2.06
N CYS A 147 15.44 -27.52 -1.68
CA CYS A 147 15.30 -28.27 -0.44
C CYS A 147 16.56 -28.01 0.41
N ASP A 148 16.42 -27.25 1.49
CA ASP A 148 17.52 -26.90 2.39
C ASP A 148 17.07 -26.98 3.86
N ASN A 149 17.90 -26.50 4.79
CA ASN A 149 17.59 -26.37 6.21
C ASN A 149 16.82 -25.10 6.60
N LYS A 150 16.65 -24.18 5.64
CA LYS A 150 15.94 -22.91 5.76
C LYS A 150 15.00 -22.70 4.58
N PHE A 151 13.99 -21.86 4.75
CA PHE A 151 13.17 -21.41 3.64
C PHE A 151 13.90 -20.32 2.84
N HIS A 152 13.79 -20.37 1.52
CA HIS A 152 14.31 -19.34 0.62
C HIS A 152 13.20 -18.33 0.31
N THR A 153 13.37 -17.11 0.82
CA THR A 153 12.42 -15.98 0.68
C THR A 153 12.90 -14.93 -0.32
N GLU A 154 14.02 -15.15 -0.99
CA GLU A 154 14.67 -14.22 -1.92
C GLU A 154 13.69 -13.69 -3.00
N ALA A 155 12.93 -14.59 -3.63
CA ALA A 155 11.95 -14.22 -4.64
C ALA A 155 10.74 -13.45 -4.10
N LEU A 156 10.41 -13.59 -2.80
CA LEU A 156 9.37 -12.78 -2.16
C LEU A 156 9.89 -11.38 -1.80
N ASN A 157 11.17 -11.27 -1.43
CA ASN A 157 11.81 -9.98 -1.15
C ASN A 157 11.86 -9.09 -2.40
N GLU A 158 12.10 -9.67 -3.58
CA GLU A 158 12.02 -8.95 -4.86
C GLU A 158 10.61 -8.36 -5.11
N LEU A 159 9.56 -9.07 -4.72
CA LEU A 159 8.19 -8.54 -4.84
C LEU A 159 7.89 -7.40 -3.87
N LEU A 160 8.54 -7.40 -2.71
CA LEU A 160 8.43 -6.34 -1.72
C LEU A 160 9.16 -5.06 -2.12
N GLU A 161 10.06 -5.13 -3.11
CA GLU A 161 10.67 -3.97 -3.74
C GLU A 161 9.58 -3.24 -4.55
N SER A 162 8.82 -2.40 -3.85
CA SER A 162 7.73 -1.64 -4.43
C SER A 162 8.31 -0.46 -5.20
N ASP A 163 8.47 -0.62 -6.50
CA ASP A 163 8.66 0.53 -7.40
C ASP A 163 7.32 1.23 -7.58
N ASP A 164 7.03 2.18 -6.69
CA ASP A 164 5.93 3.12 -6.88
C ASP A 164 6.29 4.04 -8.06
N LYS A 165 5.34 4.21 -8.99
CA LYS A 165 5.54 5.04 -10.17
C LYS A 165 5.26 6.50 -9.84
N PHE A 166 6.30 7.32 -9.81
CA PHE A 166 6.22 8.76 -9.58
C PHE A 166 6.24 9.53 -10.90
N GLY A 167 5.41 10.55 -11.01
CA GLY A 167 5.38 11.47 -12.15
C GLY A 167 6.23 12.70 -11.90
N PHE A 168 6.88 13.19 -12.95
CA PHE A 168 7.67 14.42 -12.93
C PHE A 168 7.24 15.35 -14.05
N ILE A 169 6.90 16.58 -13.68
CA ILE A 169 6.65 17.67 -14.64
C ILE A 169 7.76 18.69 -14.47
N VAL A 170 8.65 18.77 -15.45
CA VAL A 170 9.73 19.77 -15.46
C VAL A 170 9.32 20.91 -16.37
N MET A 171 9.07 22.08 -15.79
CA MET A 171 8.71 23.30 -16.50
C MET A 171 9.90 24.25 -16.64
N ASP A 172 10.19 24.63 -17.88
CA ASP A 172 11.17 25.66 -18.20
C ASP A 172 10.54 26.73 -19.13
N GLY A 173 11.19 27.87 -19.28
CA GLY A 173 10.77 28.94 -20.20
C GLY A 173 10.87 28.55 -21.67
N ASN A 174 11.63 27.50 -22.00
CA ASN A 174 11.81 27.02 -23.37
C ASN A 174 10.94 25.80 -23.71
N GLY A 175 10.30 25.16 -22.71
CA GLY A 175 9.51 23.96 -22.89
C GLY A 175 9.28 23.17 -21.60
N THR A 176 8.42 22.15 -21.67
CA THR A 176 8.19 21.22 -20.56
C THR A 176 8.55 19.80 -20.95
N LEU A 177 8.97 19.03 -19.94
CA LEU A 177 9.19 17.59 -20.04
C LEU A 177 8.30 16.87 -19.02
N PHE A 178 7.65 15.81 -19.50
CA PHE A 178 6.89 14.85 -18.70
C PHE A 178 7.69 13.56 -18.61
N GLY A 179 7.92 13.11 -17.39
CA GLY A 179 8.64 11.87 -17.12
C GLY A 179 7.99 11.08 -16.01
N THR A 180 8.40 9.83 -15.89
CA THR A 180 8.08 8.97 -14.76
C THR A 180 9.33 8.30 -14.23
N LEU A 181 9.35 8.09 -12.92
CA LEU A 181 10.38 7.34 -12.22
C LEU A 181 9.70 6.16 -11.54
N SER A 182 10.19 4.96 -11.78
CA SER A 182 9.73 3.73 -11.14
C SER A 182 10.97 3.04 -10.57
N GLY A 183 11.16 3.12 -9.26
CA GLY A 183 12.38 2.65 -8.60
C GLY A 183 13.63 3.33 -9.16
N ASN A 184 14.52 2.53 -9.76
CA ASN A 184 15.74 3.00 -10.40
C ASN A 184 15.58 3.25 -11.93
N THR A 185 14.39 3.01 -12.47
CA THR A 185 14.12 3.19 -13.91
C THR A 185 13.47 4.55 -14.17
N ARG A 186 14.06 5.34 -15.06
CA ARG A 186 13.50 6.62 -15.53
C ARG A 186 12.96 6.47 -16.94
N GLU A 187 11.78 7.03 -17.19
CA GLU A 187 11.14 7.07 -18.50
C GLU A 187 10.73 8.50 -18.83
N VAL A 188 11.10 8.99 -20.01
CA VAL A 188 10.63 10.28 -20.52
C VAL A 188 9.42 10.01 -21.42
N LEU A 189 8.24 10.47 -20.99
CA LEU A 189 6.98 10.23 -21.71
C LEU A 189 6.83 11.17 -22.91
N HIS A 190 7.01 12.47 -22.66
CA HIS A 190 6.81 13.48 -23.69
C HIS A 190 7.60 14.76 -23.39
N LYS A 191 8.07 15.41 -24.44
CA LYS A 191 8.70 16.74 -24.35
C LYS A 191 8.14 17.64 -25.44
N PHE A 192 7.84 18.88 -25.09
CA PHE A 192 7.47 19.90 -26.06
C PHE A 192 8.13 21.24 -25.73
N SER A 193 8.48 22.00 -26.77
CA SER A 193 9.06 23.33 -26.66
C SER A 193 8.00 24.41 -26.83
N VAL A 194 8.23 25.57 -26.20
CA VAL A 194 7.39 26.76 -26.31
C VAL A 194 8.25 27.99 -26.49
N ASP A 195 7.85 28.85 -27.42
CA ASP A 195 8.49 30.14 -27.64
C ASP A 195 7.73 31.27 -26.94
N LEU A 196 8.18 31.56 -25.72
CA LEU A 196 7.68 32.64 -24.87
C LEU A 196 8.36 33.98 -25.23
N PRO A 197 7.60 35.08 -25.43
CA PRO A 197 8.21 36.36 -25.74
C PRO A 197 9.04 36.85 -24.55
N LYS A 198 10.28 37.24 -24.80
CA LYS A 198 11.19 37.73 -23.75
C LYS A 198 10.77 39.13 -23.26
N LYS A 199 11.32 39.55 -22.12
CA LYS A 199 11.16 40.93 -21.62
C LYS A 199 11.80 41.90 -22.62
N HIS A 200 11.07 42.94 -23.03
CA HIS A 200 11.62 43.96 -23.92
C HIS A 200 12.60 44.86 -23.16
N GLY A 201 13.77 45.13 -23.75
CA GLY A 201 14.83 45.92 -23.12
C GLY A 201 14.79 47.43 -23.39
N ARG A 202 14.02 47.91 -24.38
CA ARG A 202 13.90 49.36 -24.70
C ARG A 202 12.42 49.77 -24.71
N GLY A 203 12.08 50.78 -23.90
CA GLY A 203 10.71 51.23 -23.64
C GLY A 203 10.07 51.97 -24.81
N GLY A 204 8.75 51.85 -24.92
CA GLY A 204 7.93 52.55 -25.92
C GLY A 204 6.44 52.45 -25.56
N GLN A 205 5.59 53.20 -26.26
CA GLN A 205 4.12 53.28 -26.03
C GLN A 205 3.42 51.91 -26.05
N SER A 206 4.03 50.93 -26.71
CA SER A 206 3.52 49.56 -26.84
C SER A 206 3.92 48.62 -25.69
N ALA A 207 4.64 49.09 -24.67
CA ALA A 207 5.18 48.24 -23.59
C ALA A 207 4.08 47.46 -22.85
N LEU A 208 2.93 48.09 -22.57
CA LEU A 208 1.79 47.44 -21.91
C LEU A 208 1.16 46.35 -22.79
N ARG A 209 1.02 46.59 -24.09
CA ARG A 209 0.53 45.60 -25.05
C ARG A 209 1.42 44.37 -25.07
N PHE A 210 2.75 44.55 -25.12
CA PHE A 210 3.68 43.44 -25.10
C PHE A 210 3.69 42.70 -23.77
N ALA A 211 3.48 43.39 -22.64
CA ALA A 211 3.29 42.75 -21.35
C ALA A 211 2.04 41.86 -21.33
N ARG A 212 0.92 42.35 -21.89
CA ARG A 212 -0.32 41.57 -22.02
C ARG A 212 -0.13 40.32 -22.88
N LEU A 213 0.47 40.45 -24.07
CA LEU A 213 0.79 39.31 -24.94
C LEU A 213 1.70 38.28 -24.25
N ARG A 214 2.63 38.74 -23.41
CA ARG A 214 3.50 37.87 -22.61
C ARG A 214 2.71 37.07 -21.58
N MET A 215 1.81 37.72 -20.84
CA MET A 215 0.95 37.05 -19.86
C MET A 215 0.00 36.07 -20.53
N GLU A 216 -0.59 36.45 -21.67
CA GLU A 216 -1.49 35.59 -22.44
C GLU A 216 -0.79 34.33 -22.95
N LYS A 217 0.42 34.46 -23.54
CA LYS A 217 1.20 33.29 -23.96
C LYS A 217 1.65 32.41 -22.78
N ARG A 218 1.98 33.00 -21.62
CA ARG A 218 2.30 32.25 -20.40
C ARG A 218 1.11 31.45 -19.89
N ASN A 219 -0.08 32.07 -19.84
CA ASN A 219 -1.30 31.39 -19.44
C ASN A 219 -1.65 30.24 -20.41
N ASN A 220 -1.53 30.47 -21.72
CA ASN A 220 -1.71 29.41 -22.72
C ASN A 220 -0.70 28.25 -22.57
N TYR A 221 0.53 28.57 -22.16
CA TYR A 221 1.54 27.56 -21.87
C TYR A 221 1.17 26.71 -20.65
N VAL A 222 0.80 27.34 -19.52
CA VAL A 222 0.33 26.63 -18.32
C VAL A 222 -0.89 25.76 -18.63
N ARG A 223 -1.86 26.28 -19.40
CA ARG A 223 -3.03 25.51 -19.86
C ARG A 223 -2.63 24.27 -20.66
N LYS A 224 -1.76 24.42 -21.65
CA LYS A 224 -1.30 23.31 -22.49
C LYS A 224 -0.56 22.26 -21.64
N THR A 225 0.25 22.68 -20.68
CA THR A 225 0.93 21.77 -19.76
C THR A 225 -0.07 21.03 -18.87
N ALA A 226 -1.07 21.72 -18.33
CA ALA A 226 -2.12 21.10 -17.51
C ALA A 226 -2.92 20.06 -18.29
N GLU A 227 -3.35 20.38 -19.52
CA GLU A 227 -4.08 19.45 -20.38
C GLU A 227 -3.27 18.19 -20.72
N LEU A 228 -1.98 18.35 -21.04
CA LEU A 228 -1.09 17.22 -21.32
C LEU A 228 -0.80 16.39 -20.07
N ALA A 229 -0.69 17.02 -18.90
CA ALA A 229 -0.53 16.30 -17.64
C ALA A 229 -1.72 15.38 -17.37
N THR A 230 -2.95 15.85 -17.60
CA THR A 230 -4.16 15.03 -17.52
C THR A 230 -4.10 13.85 -18.50
N GLN A 231 -3.68 14.08 -19.75
CA GLN A 231 -3.59 13.00 -20.76
C GLN A 231 -2.58 11.90 -20.41
N PHE A 232 -1.43 12.25 -19.84
CA PHE A 232 -0.36 11.27 -19.57
C PHE A 232 -0.45 10.64 -18.18
N TYR A 233 -0.90 11.37 -17.17
CA TYR A 233 -0.95 10.88 -15.80
C TYR A 233 -2.32 10.34 -15.39
N ILE A 234 -3.38 10.54 -16.18
CA ILE A 234 -4.70 9.94 -15.92
C ILE A 234 -5.01 8.91 -16.99
N ASN A 235 -5.33 7.69 -16.56
CA ASN A 235 -5.78 6.65 -17.48
C ASN A 235 -7.22 6.95 -17.94
N PRO A 236 -7.50 7.00 -19.25
CA PRO A 236 -8.83 7.36 -19.76
C PRO A 236 -9.90 6.31 -19.42
N ALA A 237 -9.50 5.04 -19.26
CA ALA A 237 -10.44 3.94 -18.97
C ALA A 237 -10.90 3.90 -17.50
N THR A 238 -10.00 4.18 -16.55
CA THR A 238 -10.30 4.13 -15.11
C THR A 238 -10.53 5.51 -14.51
N SER A 239 -10.25 6.60 -15.25
CA SER A 239 -10.29 7.98 -14.77
C SER A 239 -9.43 8.22 -13.51
N GLN A 240 -8.44 7.35 -13.28
CA GLN A 240 -7.58 7.38 -12.10
C GLN A 240 -6.15 7.79 -12.46
N PRO A 241 -5.44 8.48 -11.54
CA PRO A 241 -4.01 8.73 -11.71
C PRO A 241 -3.22 7.42 -11.83
N ASN A 242 -2.32 7.35 -12.81
CA ASN A 242 -1.40 6.22 -12.98
C ASN A 242 -0.16 6.32 -12.08
N VAL A 243 0.05 7.49 -11.45
CA VAL A 243 1.21 7.77 -10.59
C VAL A 243 0.78 7.89 -9.13
N SER A 244 1.60 7.34 -8.24
CA SER A 244 1.38 7.40 -6.78
C SER A 244 1.61 8.82 -6.24
N GLY A 245 2.50 9.58 -6.87
CA GLY A 245 2.77 10.97 -6.56
C GLY A 245 3.36 11.73 -7.73
N LEU A 246 3.23 13.05 -7.68
CA LEU A 246 3.68 13.97 -8.70
C LEU A 246 4.66 14.99 -8.11
N ILE A 247 5.76 15.23 -8.81
CA ILE A 247 6.73 16.27 -8.48
C ILE A 247 6.70 17.33 -9.58
N LEU A 248 6.52 18.58 -9.16
CA LEU A 248 6.59 19.74 -10.05
C LEU A 248 7.97 20.37 -9.92
N ALA A 249 8.77 20.33 -10.98
CA ALA A 249 10.11 20.92 -11.01
C ALA A 249 10.16 22.09 -12.00
N GLY A 250 10.95 23.12 -11.70
CA GLY A 250 11.19 24.21 -12.64
C GLY A 250 12.08 25.32 -12.07
N SER A 251 12.62 26.15 -12.96
CA SER A 251 13.56 27.24 -12.63
C SER A 251 12.88 28.56 -12.25
N ALA A 252 11.56 28.68 -12.46
CA ALA A 252 10.79 29.89 -12.23
C ALA A 252 9.43 29.59 -11.60
N ASP A 253 8.65 30.64 -11.32
CA ASP A 253 7.30 30.60 -10.75
C ASP A 253 6.25 29.86 -11.62
N PHE A 254 6.63 29.31 -12.78
CA PHE A 254 5.69 28.58 -13.63
C PHE A 254 5.08 27.36 -12.93
N LYS A 255 5.86 26.68 -12.09
CA LYS A 255 5.39 25.52 -11.33
C LYS A 255 4.47 25.89 -10.17
N THR A 256 4.68 27.05 -9.54
CA THR A 256 3.79 27.58 -8.49
C THR A 256 2.50 28.09 -9.11
N GLU A 257 2.57 28.75 -10.26
CA GLU A 257 1.41 29.15 -11.07
C GLU A 257 0.60 27.92 -11.51
N LEU A 258 1.25 26.85 -11.97
CA LEU A 258 0.56 25.60 -12.31
C LEU A 258 -0.15 24.99 -11.09
N SER A 259 0.54 24.89 -9.95
CA SER A 259 0.00 24.29 -8.71
C SER A 259 -1.17 25.07 -8.12
N GLN A 260 -1.14 26.40 -8.21
CA GLN A 260 -2.19 27.28 -7.72
C GLN A 260 -3.34 27.47 -8.72
N SER A 261 -3.13 27.19 -10.00
CA SER A 261 -4.13 27.42 -11.03
C SER A 261 -5.28 26.41 -10.94
N ASP A 262 -6.52 26.91 -11.11
CA ASP A 262 -7.73 26.08 -11.27
C ASP A 262 -7.74 25.26 -12.58
N MET A 263 -6.74 25.46 -13.45
CA MET A 263 -6.60 24.74 -14.72
C MET A 263 -6.00 23.35 -14.53
N PHE A 264 -5.31 23.12 -13.41
CA PHE A 264 -4.73 21.83 -13.11
C PHE A 264 -5.81 20.87 -12.58
N ASP A 265 -5.78 19.61 -13.01
CA ASP A 265 -6.80 18.65 -12.60
C ASP A 265 -6.75 18.45 -11.07
N PRO A 266 -7.88 18.65 -10.35
CA PRO A 266 -7.92 18.50 -8.89
C PRO A 266 -7.43 17.15 -8.38
N ARG A 267 -7.57 16.08 -9.19
CA ARG A 267 -7.11 14.73 -8.84
C ARG A 267 -5.59 14.63 -8.81
N LEU A 268 -4.92 15.28 -9.77
CA LEU A 268 -3.46 15.35 -9.80
C LEU A 268 -2.95 16.32 -8.75
N GLN A 269 -3.66 17.43 -8.51
CA GLN A 269 -3.31 18.41 -7.49
C GLN A 269 -3.21 17.79 -6.09
N ALA A 270 -4.14 16.89 -5.75
CA ALA A 270 -4.14 16.17 -4.48
C ALA A 270 -2.97 15.18 -4.32
N LYS A 271 -2.32 14.79 -5.42
CA LYS A 271 -1.18 13.85 -5.46
C LYS A 271 0.17 14.57 -5.69
N ILE A 272 0.21 15.91 -5.64
CA ILE A 272 1.48 16.66 -5.64
C ILE A 272 2.19 16.40 -4.31
N LEU A 273 3.40 15.83 -4.39
CA LEU A 273 4.25 15.57 -3.23
C LEU A 273 5.07 16.80 -2.87
N ASN A 274 5.76 17.39 -3.86
CA ASN A 274 6.58 18.56 -3.65
C ASN A 274 6.77 19.38 -4.94
N VAL A 275 7.16 20.63 -4.74
CA VAL A 275 7.55 21.57 -5.79
C VAL A 275 9.04 21.87 -5.64
N VAL A 276 9.85 21.53 -6.65
CA VAL A 276 11.32 21.57 -6.59
C VAL A 276 11.88 22.66 -7.51
N ASP A 277 12.81 23.47 -7.00
CA ASP A 277 13.61 24.41 -7.78
C ASP A 277 14.77 23.70 -8.46
N VAL A 278 14.82 23.80 -9.79
CA VAL A 278 15.93 23.27 -10.61
C VAL A 278 16.54 24.38 -11.44
N SER A 279 17.86 24.32 -11.63
CA SER A 279 18.61 25.37 -12.34
C SER A 279 18.50 25.24 -13.87
N TYR A 280 18.24 24.04 -14.36
CA TYR A 280 18.18 23.72 -15.78
C TYR A 280 16.81 23.12 -16.15
N GLY A 281 16.37 23.36 -17.38
CA GLY A 281 15.19 22.73 -17.96
C GLY A 281 15.48 21.39 -18.66
N GLY A 282 14.44 20.76 -19.18
CA GLY A 282 14.54 19.55 -20.01
C GLY A 282 15.07 18.33 -19.27
N GLU A 283 15.85 17.50 -19.96
CA GLU A 283 16.35 16.21 -19.44
C GLU A 283 17.39 16.38 -18.33
N ASN A 284 18.20 17.44 -18.38
CA ASN A 284 19.16 17.75 -17.31
C ASN A 284 18.44 18.20 -16.04
N GLY A 285 17.41 19.05 -16.19
CA GLY A 285 16.52 19.43 -15.10
C GLY A 285 15.77 18.25 -14.49
N PHE A 286 15.39 17.28 -15.32
CA PHE A 286 14.76 16.05 -14.85
C PHE A 286 15.67 15.23 -13.94
N ASN A 287 16.94 15.08 -14.28
CA ASN A 287 17.91 14.37 -13.42
C ASN A 287 18.13 15.08 -12.09
N GLN A 288 18.28 16.41 -12.14
CA GLN A 288 18.43 17.21 -10.93
C GLN A 288 17.19 17.12 -10.03
N ALA A 289 15.99 17.13 -10.64
CA ALA A 289 14.74 16.98 -9.89
C ALA A 289 14.65 15.60 -9.21
N ILE A 290 15.10 14.53 -9.87
CA ILE A 290 15.12 13.18 -9.29
C ILE A 290 16.05 13.14 -8.07
N GLU A 291 17.27 13.69 -8.18
CA GLU A 291 18.24 13.71 -7.10
C GLU A 291 17.74 14.49 -5.87
N LEU A 292 17.19 15.69 -6.09
CA LEU A 292 16.62 16.52 -5.02
C LEU A 292 15.36 15.91 -4.39
N SER A 293 14.63 15.08 -5.14
CA SER A 293 13.39 14.46 -4.66
C SER A 293 13.59 13.08 -4.06
N ALA A 294 14.79 12.49 -4.14
CA ALA A 294 15.06 11.12 -3.70
C ALA A 294 14.67 10.88 -2.23
N GLU A 295 14.96 11.85 -1.35
CA GLU A 295 14.61 11.79 0.07
C GLU A 295 13.08 11.84 0.29
N ILE A 296 12.36 12.60 -0.52
CA ILE A 296 10.91 12.74 -0.38
C ILE A 296 10.23 11.47 -0.90
N LEU A 297 10.73 10.92 -2.00
CA LEU A 297 10.20 9.73 -2.64
C LEU A 297 10.36 8.48 -1.78
N SER A 298 11.50 8.31 -1.10
CA SER A 298 11.68 7.22 -0.13
C SER A 298 10.73 7.35 1.08
N ASN A 299 10.33 8.58 1.40
CA ASN A 299 9.49 8.90 2.53
C ASN A 299 7.98 9.01 2.22
N VAL A 300 7.52 8.68 1.01
CA VAL A 300 6.09 8.81 0.63
C VAL A 300 5.17 8.07 1.59
N LYS A 301 5.53 6.84 1.99
CA LYS A 301 4.75 6.04 2.95
C LYS A 301 4.66 6.75 4.31
N PHE A 302 5.74 7.36 4.77
CA PHE A 302 5.74 8.16 6.01
C PHE A 302 4.90 9.44 5.91
N ILE A 303 4.88 10.09 4.74
CA ILE A 303 4.07 11.30 4.51
C ILE A 303 2.57 10.95 4.51
N GLN A 304 2.18 9.85 3.87
CA GLN A 304 0.80 9.34 3.90
C GLN A 304 0.37 8.99 5.33
N GLU A 305 1.22 8.27 6.06
CA GLU A 305 1.01 7.90 7.46
C GLU A 305 0.82 9.14 8.35
N LYS A 306 1.72 10.13 8.22
CA LYS A 306 1.64 11.41 8.95
C LYS A 306 0.33 12.14 8.66
N ARG A 307 -0.12 12.15 7.40
CA ARG A 307 -1.39 12.79 7.00
C ARG A 307 -2.59 12.05 7.58
N LEU A 308 -2.56 10.72 7.63
CA LEU A 308 -3.64 9.91 8.21
C LEU A 308 -3.76 10.16 9.70
N ILE A 309 -2.66 10.09 10.44
CA ILE A 309 -2.64 10.35 11.89
C ILE A 309 -2.96 11.82 12.18
N GLY A 310 -2.51 12.75 11.32
CA GLY A 310 -2.86 14.16 11.41
C GLY A 310 -4.37 14.40 11.33
N LYS A 311 -5.08 13.73 10.42
CA LYS A 311 -6.56 13.78 10.34
C LYS A 311 -7.20 13.22 11.61
N TYR A 312 -6.67 12.12 12.15
CA TYR A 312 -7.16 11.54 13.39
C TYR A 312 -7.01 12.51 14.58
N PHE A 313 -5.87 13.19 14.72
CA PHE A 313 -5.68 14.20 15.76
C PHE A 313 -6.50 15.47 15.53
N GLU A 314 -6.79 15.82 14.28
CA GLU A 314 -7.69 16.93 13.96
C GLU A 314 -9.11 16.66 14.45
N GLU A 315 -9.64 15.44 14.26
CA GLU A 315 -10.96 15.05 14.78
C GLU A 315 -11.01 15.09 16.32
N ILE A 316 -9.92 14.73 16.99
CA ILE A 316 -9.78 14.88 18.45
C ILE A 316 -9.76 16.36 18.85
N SER A 317 -8.98 17.18 18.13
CA SER A 317 -8.80 18.60 18.44
C SER A 317 -10.06 19.44 18.21
N GLN A 318 -10.94 18.99 17.30
CA GLN A 318 -12.19 19.65 16.96
C GLN A 318 -13.38 19.18 17.82
N ASP A 319 -13.17 18.25 18.77
CA ASP A 319 -14.22 17.68 19.63
C ASP A 319 -15.45 17.18 18.86
N THR A 320 -15.25 16.63 17.65
CA THR A 320 -16.36 16.15 16.80
C THR A 320 -16.96 14.84 17.31
N GLY A 321 -16.29 14.16 18.24
CA GLY A 321 -16.65 12.84 18.76
C GLY A 321 -16.60 11.73 17.71
N LYS A 322 -15.91 11.94 16.58
CA LYS A 322 -15.77 10.97 15.48
C LYS A 322 -14.46 10.18 15.54
N TYR A 323 -14.01 9.85 16.73
CA TYR A 323 -12.80 9.07 16.93
C TYR A 323 -13.02 8.01 17.99
N VAL A 324 -12.26 6.93 17.92
CA VAL A 324 -12.23 5.87 18.92
C VAL A 324 -10.77 5.50 19.19
N PHE A 325 -10.46 5.17 20.44
CA PHE A 325 -9.15 4.70 20.87
C PHE A 325 -9.31 3.60 21.90
N GLY A 326 -8.27 2.80 22.11
CA GLY A 326 -8.33 1.67 23.03
C GLY A 326 -8.97 0.42 22.42
N VAL A 327 -8.62 -0.74 22.96
CA VAL A 327 -8.96 -2.03 22.35
C VAL A 327 -10.46 -2.31 22.43
N ASP A 328 -11.04 -2.13 23.61
CA ASP A 328 -12.44 -2.48 23.89
C ASP A 328 -13.39 -1.57 23.12
N ASP A 329 -13.18 -0.26 23.17
CA ASP A 329 -14.00 0.72 22.46
C ASP A 329 -13.89 0.56 20.95
N THR A 330 -12.68 0.29 20.44
CA THR A 330 -12.48 0.06 19.01
C THR A 330 -13.18 -1.22 18.55
N LEU A 331 -13.16 -2.29 19.34
CA LEU A 331 -13.89 -3.52 19.03
C LEU A 331 -15.41 -3.31 19.07
N LYS A 332 -15.94 -2.63 20.10
CA LYS A 332 -17.37 -2.26 20.19
C LYS A 332 -17.79 -1.44 18.96
N ALA A 333 -17.02 -0.40 18.62
CA ALA A 333 -17.31 0.45 17.46
C ALA A 333 -17.21 -0.30 16.12
N LEU A 334 -16.30 -1.29 16.03
CA LEU A 334 -16.14 -2.15 14.86
C LEU A 334 -17.34 -3.09 14.71
N GLU A 335 -17.83 -3.70 15.80
CA GLU A 335 -19.02 -4.56 15.81
C GLU A 335 -20.30 -3.80 15.42
N MET A 336 -20.41 -2.53 15.84
CA MET A 336 -21.49 -1.63 15.42
C MET A 336 -21.35 -1.15 13.96
N GLY A 337 -20.22 -1.40 13.30
CA GLY A 337 -19.95 -0.93 11.94
C GLY A 337 -19.80 0.60 11.83
N ALA A 338 -19.48 1.27 12.93
CA ALA A 338 -19.35 2.73 13.01
C ALA A 338 -18.00 3.24 12.45
N VAL A 339 -16.99 2.39 12.40
CA VAL A 339 -15.62 2.74 11.98
C VAL A 339 -15.54 2.96 10.46
N GLU A 340 -15.06 4.14 10.04
CA GLU A 340 -14.67 4.40 8.64
C GLU A 340 -13.29 3.82 8.37
N THR A 341 -12.29 4.31 9.12
CA THR A 341 -10.87 3.93 8.98
C THR A 341 -10.32 3.46 10.31
N LEU A 342 -9.90 2.20 10.37
CA LEU A 342 -9.24 1.57 11.49
C LEU A 342 -7.72 1.77 11.36
N ILE A 343 -7.11 2.37 12.37
CA ILE A 343 -5.68 2.68 12.43
C ILE A 343 -5.06 1.78 13.49
N VAL A 344 -4.12 0.92 13.08
CA VAL A 344 -3.48 -0.03 14.00
C VAL A 344 -1.97 0.02 13.86
N TRP A 345 -1.27 -0.01 14.98
CA TRP A 345 0.19 -0.07 15.00
C TRP A 345 0.70 -1.44 14.56
N GLU A 346 1.70 -1.47 13.67
CA GLU A 346 2.25 -2.70 13.08
C GLU A 346 2.82 -3.70 14.11
N ASN A 347 3.27 -3.22 15.27
CA ASN A 347 3.88 -4.04 16.33
C ASN A 347 2.99 -4.09 17.58
N LEU A 348 1.67 -4.15 17.39
CA LEU A 348 0.72 -4.34 18.48
C LEU A 348 0.88 -5.72 19.13
N ASP A 349 1.42 -5.76 20.35
CA ASP A 349 1.63 -6.98 21.14
C ASP A 349 0.36 -7.42 21.90
N ILE A 350 -0.79 -7.40 21.22
CA ILE A 350 -2.07 -7.85 21.79
C ILE A 350 -2.50 -9.15 21.12
N THR A 351 -2.73 -10.16 21.94
CA THR A 351 -3.23 -11.47 21.50
C THR A 351 -4.72 -11.57 21.80
N ARG A 352 -5.49 -12.05 20.82
CA ARG A 352 -6.91 -12.31 21.01
C ARG A 352 -7.06 -13.77 21.45
N TYR A 353 -7.65 -13.96 22.63
CA TYR A 353 -8.03 -15.29 23.10
C TYR A 353 -9.50 -15.52 22.78
N VAL A 354 -9.80 -16.61 22.08
CA VAL A 354 -11.16 -17.13 21.97
C VAL A 354 -11.28 -18.30 22.94
N LEU A 355 -12.16 -18.17 23.92
CA LEU A 355 -12.40 -19.23 24.88
C LEU A 355 -12.95 -20.46 24.18
N LYS A 356 -12.44 -21.61 24.58
CA LYS A 356 -12.66 -22.91 23.98
C LYS A 356 -14.06 -23.43 24.30
N ASN A 357 -14.80 -23.87 23.30
CA ASN A 357 -15.99 -24.70 23.53
C ASN A 357 -15.51 -26.11 23.97
N SER A 358 -16.13 -26.69 25.00
CA SER A 358 -15.63 -27.92 25.65
C SER A 358 -15.57 -29.15 24.73
N VAL A 359 -16.24 -29.08 23.57
CA VAL A 359 -16.44 -30.20 22.63
C VAL A 359 -15.35 -30.30 21.55
N THR A 360 -14.80 -29.19 21.05
CA THR A 360 -13.99 -29.19 19.81
C THR A 360 -12.48 -29.11 20.01
N GLY A 361 -11.96 -28.92 21.23
CA GLY A 361 -10.55 -29.22 21.50
C GLY A 361 -9.51 -28.25 20.89
N GLU A 362 -9.89 -27.32 20.01
CA GLU A 362 -8.98 -26.39 19.32
C GLU A 362 -8.97 -25.01 20.01
N GLU A 363 -7.77 -24.55 20.40
CA GLU A 363 -7.51 -23.18 20.86
C GLU A 363 -6.86 -22.41 19.71
N ASP A 364 -7.62 -21.53 19.06
CA ASP A 364 -7.05 -20.57 18.12
C ASP A 364 -6.56 -19.34 18.88
N LYS A 365 -5.25 -19.08 18.77
CA LYS A 365 -4.56 -17.91 19.35
C LYS A 365 -4.06 -16.98 18.23
N PRO A 366 -4.93 -16.42 17.37
CA PRO A 366 -4.48 -15.47 16.37
C PRO A 366 -4.03 -14.18 17.06
N SER A 367 -2.97 -13.56 16.53
CA SER A 367 -2.64 -12.20 16.94
C SER A 367 -3.77 -11.24 16.54
N LEU A 368 -4.06 -10.22 17.35
CA LEU A 368 -5.19 -9.32 17.07
C LEU A 368 -5.03 -8.64 15.69
N LEU A 369 -3.79 -8.33 15.30
CA LEU A 369 -3.42 -7.80 13.99
C LEU A 369 -3.80 -8.72 12.82
N GLU A 370 -3.55 -10.03 12.94
CA GLU A 370 -3.93 -11.01 11.91
C GLU A 370 -5.45 -11.09 11.78
N TRP A 371 -6.15 -11.09 12.91
CA TRP A 371 -7.60 -11.12 12.90
C TRP A 371 -8.19 -9.89 12.20
N PHE A 372 -7.63 -8.70 12.45
CA PHE A 372 -8.03 -7.48 11.72
C PHE A 372 -7.75 -7.61 10.22
N ALA A 373 -6.55 -8.07 9.84
CA ALA A 373 -6.16 -8.21 8.43
C ALA A 373 -7.00 -9.21 7.62
N GLU A 374 -7.70 -10.14 8.29
CA GLU A 374 -8.63 -11.09 7.67
C GLU A 374 -10.09 -10.63 7.70
N ASN A 375 -10.51 -9.96 8.78
CA ASN A 375 -11.93 -9.70 9.05
C ASN A 375 -12.36 -8.24 8.81
N TYR A 376 -11.44 -7.29 8.59
CA TYR A 376 -11.80 -5.87 8.37
C TYR A 376 -12.86 -5.68 7.27
N ARG A 377 -12.80 -6.48 6.20
CA ARG A 377 -13.77 -6.43 5.09
C ARG A 377 -15.21 -6.75 5.51
N LYS A 378 -15.39 -7.59 6.53
CA LYS A 378 -16.73 -7.98 7.01
C LYS A 378 -17.44 -6.80 7.70
N PHE A 379 -16.68 -5.91 8.33
CA PHE A 379 -17.20 -4.75 9.06
C PHE A 379 -17.31 -3.50 8.18
N GLY A 380 -16.82 -3.56 6.93
CA GLY A 380 -16.87 -2.44 5.99
C GLY A 380 -15.97 -1.27 6.37
N CYS A 381 -14.96 -1.48 7.22
CA CYS A 381 -13.95 -0.48 7.54
C CYS A 381 -12.73 -0.60 6.62
N THR A 382 -12.00 0.49 6.40
CA THR A 382 -10.64 0.45 5.82
C THR A 382 -9.61 0.23 6.92
N LEU A 383 -8.63 -0.65 6.72
CA LEU A 383 -7.58 -0.93 7.69
C LEU A 383 -6.26 -0.30 7.24
N GLU A 384 -5.62 0.44 8.13
CA GLU A 384 -4.34 1.10 7.89
C GLU A 384 -3.33 0.75 8.99
N PHE A 385 -2.18 0.24 8.57
CA PHE A 385 -1.07 -0.04 9.48
C PHE A 385 -0.14 1.16 9.60
N VAL A 386 0.12 1.61 10.82
CA VAL A 386 1.01 2.73 11.13
C VAL A 386 2.26 2.25 11.87
N THR A 387 3.31 3.08 11.83
CA THR A 387 4.60 2.84 12.48
C THR A 387 4.86 3.88 13.58
N ASN A 388 5.89 3.67 14.40
CA ASN A 388 6.29 4.60 15.44
C ASN A 388 7.46 5.51 15.04
N LYS A 389 7.79 5.57 13.75
CA LYS A 389 8.95 6.32 13.22
C LYS A 389 8.69 7.82 13.11
N SER A 390 7.43 8.21 12.90
CA SER A 390 7.02 9.62 12.89
C SER A 390 6.75 10.12 14.32
N GLN A 391 6.85 11.44 14.53
CA GLN A 391 6.53 12.04 15.82
C GLN A 391 5.05 11.80 16.18
N GLU A 392 4.17 11.97 15.19
CA GLU A 392 2.73 11.72 15.30
C GLU A 392 2.43 10.23 15.56
N GLY A 393 3.12 9.32 14.86
CA GLY A 393 3.01 7.87 15.09
C GLY A 393 3.49 7.46 16.49
N SER A 394 4.56 8.07 16.99
CA SER A 394 5.02 7.85 18.36
C SER A 394 3.99 8.30 19.40
N GLN A 395 3.34 9.45 19.18
CA GLN A 395 2.24 9.93 20.01
C GLN A 395 1.03 9.01 19.95
N PHE A 396 0.66 8.50 18.77
CA PHE A 396 -0.43 7.55 18.61
C PHE A 396 -0.17 6.25 19.37
N CYS A 397 1.03 5.67 19.23
CA CYS A 397 1.39 4.41 19.88
C CYS A 397 1.48 4.55 21.42
N ARG A 398 2.14 5.62 21.92
CA ARG A 398 2.35 5.82 23.36
C ARG A 398 1.14 6.41 24.08
N GLY A 399 0.38 7.28 23.41
CA GLY A 399 -0.75 8.00 24.00
C GLY A 399 -2.06 7.21 23.94
N PHE A 400 -2.30 6.48 22.85
CA PHE A 400 -3.59 5.83 22.58
C PHE A 400 -3.50 4.29 22.52
N GLY A 401 -2.38 3.71 22.95
CA GLY A 401 -2.19 2.25 23.00
C GLY A 401 -2.00 1.58 21.64
N GLY A 402 -1.75 2.36 20.58
CA GLY A 402 -1.46 1.84 19.24
C GLY A 402 -2.65 1.26 18.49
N ILE A 403 -3.88 1.49 18.97
CA ILE A 403 -5.11 1.11 18.28
C ILE A 403 -6.14 2.25 18.37
N GLY A 404 -6.79 2.54 17.26
CA GLY A 404 -7.85 3.53 17.20
C GLY A 404 -8.47 3.61 15.82
N GLY A 405 -9.40 4.53 15.63
CA GLY A 405 -10.06 4.68 14.35
C GLY A 405 -10.82 5.99 14.21
N ILE A 406 -11.11 6.35 12.96
CA ILE A 406 -11.98 7.45 12.60
C ILE A 406 -13.38 6.87 12.38
N LEU A 407 -14.37 7.42 13.07
CA LEU A 407 -15.76 6.99 13.00
C LEU A 407 -16.53 7.76 11.91
N ARG A 408 -17.53 7.12 11.31
CA ARG A 408 -18.41 7.73 10.30
C ARG A 408 -19.36 8.77 10.91
N TYR A 409 -19.77 8.53 12.14
CA TYR A 409 -20.70 9.35 12.91
C TYR A 409 -20.24 9.38 14.37
N GLN A 410 -20.69 10.40 15.10
CA GLN A 410 -20.39 10.55 16.51
C GLN A 410 -20.99 9.38 17.30
N LEU A 411 -20.17 8.77 18.16
CA LEU A 411 -20.60 7.70 19.05
C LEU A 411 -20.34 8.14 20.49
N ASP A 412 -21.37 8.13 21.33
CA ASP A 412 -21.18 8.27 22.77
C ASP A 412 -20.74 6.92 23.33
N ILE A 413 -19.44 6.74 23.47
CA ILE A 413 -18.84 5.50 24.01
C ILE A 413 -19.12 5.39 25.52
N ARG A 414 -19.26 6.53 26.22
CA ARG A 414 -19.51 6.57 27.67
C ARG A 414 -20.82 5.91 28.10
N SER A 415 -21.86 5.94 27.26
CA SER A 415 -23.15 5.33 27.60
C SER A 415 -23.13 3.80 27.62
N PHE A 416 -22.05 3.17 27.18
CA PHE A 416 -21.95 1.71 27.10
C PHE A 416 -21.23 1.07 28.28
N ASP A 417 -20.43 1.82 29.05
CA ASP A 417 -19.83 1.30 30.28
C ASP A 417 -20.86 1.27 31.42
N ASP A 418 -21.81 2.22 31.44
CA ASP A 418 -22.88 2.28 32.44
C ASP A 418 -23.90 1.12 32.30
N LEU A 419 -24.08 0.57 31.10
CA LEU A 419 -25.03 -0.53 30.85
C LEU A 419 -24.48 -1.90 31.26
N THR A 420 -23.15 -2.08 31.30
CA THR A 420 -22.55 -3.36 31.68
C THR A 420 -22.49 -3.59 33.19
N ASP A 421 -22.52 -2.51 33.98
CA ASP A 421 -22.48 -2.60 35.45
C ASP A 421 -23.88 -2.71 36.09
N GLU A 422 -24.97 -2.35 35.39
CA GLU A 422 -26.33 -2.40 35.92
C GLU A 422 -27.03 -3.78 35.78
N GLU A 423 -26.59 -4.68 34.89
CA GLU A 423 -27.28 -5.98 34.67
C GLU A 423 -26.82 -7.15 35.58
N VAL A 424 -25.97 -6.93 36.59
CA VAL A 424 -25.43 -8.03 37.45
C VAL A 424 -26.07 -8.11 38.84
N TYR A 425 -27.06 -7.28 39.19
CA TYR A 425 -27.71 -7.31 40.50
C TYR A 425 -29.24 -7.30 40.45
N GLU A 426 -29.86 -8.29 39.80
CA GLU A 426 -31.26 -8.62 40.09
C GLU A 426 -31.53 -10.08 39.68
N ASP A 427 -31.22 -11.01 40.60
CA ASP A 427 -32.04 -12.20 40.90
C ASP A 427 -31.32 -13.10 41.91
N SER A 428 -31.34 -12.68 43.17
CA SER A 428 -31.18 -13.58 44.30
C SER A 428 -31.94 -13.02 45.51
N ASP A 429 -33.23 -13.36 45.59
CA ASP A 429 -34.00 -13.46 46.83
C ASP A 429 -34.98 -14.65 46.75
#